data_AF-A0A1H5VIT2-F1
#
_entry.id   AF-A0A1H5VIT2-F1
#
_cell.length_a   1.000
_cell.length_b   1.000
_cell.length_c   1.000
_cell.angle_alpha   90.00
_cell.angle_beta   90.00
_cell.angle_gamma   90.00
#
_symmetry.space_group_name_H-M   'P 1'
#
loop_
_entity.id
_entity.type
_entity.pdbx_description
1 polymer ?
#
loop_
_entity_poly.entity_id
_entity_poly.type
_entity_poly.pdbx_seq_one_letter_code
_entity_poly.pdbx_strand_id
1 'polypeptide(L)'
;MFRRMTTFTLMSLSLVGTAAHAAQHDHDTLFSRDNAVMAAAAVERVNAYCVELGSMSPEYSLQNAMMIRETIEGLSQEVLHETYTFSEEDEMYLQGVSLGEKLIQEAEQKGHVKQMCTQPEEKSL
;
A
#
# COMPACT_ATOMS: atom_id res chain seq x y z
N MET A 1 -4.18 75.85 4.01
CA MET A 1 -3.36 74.90 4.79
C MET A 1 -4.14 74.44 6.01
N PHE A 2 -4.81 73.29 5.91
CA PHE A 2 -5.43 72.50 7.00
C PHE A 2 -5.44 71.06 6.47
N ARG A 3 -4.45 70.23 6.82
CA ARG A 3 -4.37 69.32 7.99
C ARG A 3 -5.22 68.03 7.82
N ARG A 4 -4.51 66.99 7.35
CA ARG A 4 -4.61 65.54 7.66
C ARG A 4 -5.99 64.87 7.75
N MET A 5 -6.17 63.81 6.96
CA MET A 5 -6.65 62.51 7.44
C MET A 5 -6.30 61.44 6.40
N THR A 6 -5.17 60.75 6.60
CA THR A 6 -4.86 59.51 5.89
C THR A 6 -5.59 58.40 6.63
N THR A 7 -6.69 57.93 6.06
CA THR A 7 -7.47 56.81 6.57
C THR A 7 -6.62 55.53 6.43
N PHE A 8 -6.12 55.01 7.54
CA PHE A 8 -5.58 53.65 7.61
C PHE A 8 -6.76 52.68 7.78
N THR A 9 -7.15 52.02 6.69
CA THR A 9 -8.13 50.94 6.75
C THR A 9 -7.43 49.68 7.24
N LEU A 10 -7.67 49.33 8.51
CA LEU A 10 -7.22 48.08 9.12
C LEU A 10 -8.06 46.93 8.54
N MET A 11 -7.52 46.17 7.60
CA MET A 11 -8.15 44.91 7.17
C MET A 11 -7.95 43.88 8.28
N SER A 12 -8.98 43.65 9.08
CA SER A 12 -9.08 42.53 10.01
C SER A 12 -9.09 41.21 9.23
N LEU A 13 -7.94 40.53 9.21
CA LEU A 13 -7.81 39.16 8.74
C LEU A 13 -8.54 38.25 9.73
N SER A 14 -9.80 37.95 9.46
CA SER A 14 -10.55 36.92 10.18
C SER A 14 -9.90 35.58 9.87
N LEU A 15 -8.95 35.15 10.72
CA LEU A 15 -8.53 33.75 10.78
C LEU A 15 -9.77 32.94 11.14
N VAL A 16 -10.45 32.40 10.15
CA VAL A 16 -11.37 31.29 10.34
C VAL A 16 -10.47 30.12 10.69
N GLY A 17 -10.28 29.92 12.00
CA GLY A 17 -9.63 28.74 12.53
C GLY A 17 -10.48 27.54 12.15
N THR A 18 -10.19 26.91 11.01
CA THR A 18 -10.58 25.53 10.80
C THR A 18 -9.78 24.75 11.84
N ALA A 19 -10.46 24.39 12.94
CA ALA A 19 -9.97 23.38 13.85
C ALA A 19 -9.70 22.14 12.98
N ALA A 20 -8.42 21.94 12.66
CA ALA A 20 -7.94 20.66 12.21
C ALA A 20 -8.30 19.70 13.34
N HIS A 21 -9.39 18.96 13.13
CA HIS A 21 -9.71 17.81 13.95
C HIS A 21 -8.61 16.81 13.61
N ALA A 22 -7.50 16.89 14.34
CA ALA A 22 -6.62 15.76 14.50
C ALA A 22 -7.50 14.65 15.04
N ALA A 23 -7.83 13.68 14.18
CA ALA A 23 -8.48 12.46 14.61
C ALA A 23 -7.67 11.96 15.81
N GLN A 24 -8.31 11.84 16.97
CA GLN A 24 -7.72 11.20 18.13
C GLN A 24 -7.40 9.77 17.72
N HIS A 25 -6.13 9.54 17.37
CA HIS A 25 -5.59 8.24 17.02
C HIS A 25 -5.39 7.49 18.34
N ASP A 26 -6.43 6.80 18.80
CA ASP A 26 -6.26 5.77 19.81
C ASP A 26 -5.78 4.52 19.05
N HIS A 27 -4.50 4.16 19.29
CA HIS A 27 -3.68 3.13 18.63
C HIS A 27 -3.04 3.51 17.27
N ASP A 28 -1.80 4.04 17.33
CA ASP A 28 -0.90 4.19 16.17
C ASP A 28 -0.43 2.81 15.68
N THR A 29 -1.23 2.17 14.83
CA THR A 29 -0.80 1.01 14.06
C THR A 29 -0.32 1.45 12.68
N LEU A 30 0.86 0.97 12.26
CA LEU A 30 1.35 1.15 10.89
C LEU A 30 0.63 0.23 9.88
N PHE A 31 -0.21 -0.69 10.35
CA PHE A 31 -0.94 -1.60 9.48
C PHE A 31 -2.12 -0.90 8.81
N SER A 32 -2.14 -0.96 7.48
CA SER A 32 -3.27 -0.59 6.65
C SER A 32 -3.65 -1.81 5.81
N ARG A 33 -4.88 -2.31 6.01
CA ARG A 33 -5.40 -3.46 5.26
C ARG A 33 -5.33 -3.21 3.75
N ASP A 34 -5.84 -2.06 3.29
CA ASP A 34 -5.93 -1.74 1.87
C ASP A 34 -4.55 -1.71 1.20
N ASN A 35 -3.56 -1.09 1.85
CA ASN A 35 -2.18 -1.09 1.38
C ASN A 35 -1.58 -2.50 1.38
N ALA A 36 -1.90 -3.31 2.40
CA ALA A 36 -1.42 -4.68 2.49
C ALA A 36 -2.03 -5.58 1.40
N VAL A 37 -3.32 -5.44 1.11
CA VAL A 37 -4.02 -6.17 0.04
C VAL A 37 -3.43 -5.80 -1.33
N MET A 38 -3.26 -4.50 -1.58
CA MET A 38 -2.64 -4.03 -2.83
C MET A 38 -1.21 -4.59 -2.99
N ALA A 39 -0.39 -4.51 -1.94
CA ALA A 39 0.98 -5.00 -1.98
C ALA A 39 1.04 -6.53 -2.17
N ALA A 40 0.18 -7.28 -1.48
CA ALA A 40 0.07 -8.72 -1.63
C ALA A 40 -0.25 -9.11 -3.08
N ALA A 41 -1.27 -8.48 -3.68
CA ALA A 41 -1.66 -8.75 -5.05
C ALA A 41 -0.55 -8.39 -6.07
N ALA A 42 0.19 -7.30 -5.83
CA ALA A 42 1.33 -6.94 -6.67
C ALA A 42 2.44 -8.00 -6.61
N VAL A 43 2.75 -8.50 -5.40
CA VAL A 43 3.73 -9.58 -5.19
C VAL A 43 3.26 -10.89 -5.82
N GLU A 44 1.99 -11.26 -5.65
CA GLU A 44 1.41 -12.46 -6.29
C GLU A 44 1.54 -12.39 -7.81
N ARG A 45 1.25 -11.22 -8.41
CA ARG A 45 1.36 -11.03 -9.85
C ARG A 45 2.82 -11.15 -10.34
N VAL A 46 3.75 -10.56 -9.61
CA VAL A 46 5.20 -10.68 -9.89
C VAL A 46 5.66 -12.14 -9.76
N ASN A 47 5.24 -12.84 -8.70
CA ASN A 47 5.61 -14.24 -8.49
C ASN A 47 5.07 -15.14 -9.59
N ALA A 48 3.83 -14.94 -10.03
CA ALA A 48 3.25 -15.67 -11.15
C ALA A 48 4.10 -15.49 -12.43
N TYR A 49 4.56 -14.27 -12.73
CA TYR A 49 5.49 -14.02 -13.83
C TYR A 49 6.84 -14.72 -13.63
N CYS A 50 7.40 -14.71 -12.41
CA CYS A 50 8.64 -15.42 -12.12
C CYS A 50 8.52 -16.95 -12.26
N VAL A 51 7.34 -17.50 -12.00
CA VAL A 51 6.99 -18.91 -12.26
C VAL A 51 6.95 -19.18 -13.77
N GLU A 52 6.33 -18.31 -14.57
CA GLU A 52 6.32 -18.42 -16.03
C GLU A 52 7.73 -18.42 -16.64
N LEU A 53 8.66 -17.68 -16.03
CA LEU A 53 10.08 -17.66 -16.41
C LEU A 53 10.89 -18.86 -15.88
N GLY A 54 10.30 -19.73 -15.07
CA GLY A 54 10.98 -20.87 -14.44
C GLY A 54 12.01 -20.48 -13.37
N SER A 55 11.96 -19.24 -12.88
CA SER A 55 12.88 -18.72 -11.85
C SER A 55 12.31 -18.87 -10.42
N MET A 56 11.06 -19.32 -10.31
CA MET A 56 10.36 -19.59 -9.07
C MET A 56 9.47 -20.82 -9.26
N SER A 57 9.31 -21.64 -8.22
CA SER A 57 8.39 -22.79 -8.27
C SER A 57 6.94 -22.36 -8.05
N PRO A 58 5.95 -23.00 -8.72
CA PRO A 58 4.53 -22.76 -8.45
C PRO A 58 4.17 -22.98 -6.99
N GLU A 59 4.77 -23.99 -6.34
CA GLU A 59 4.53 -24.35 -4.95
C GLU A 59 4.94 -23.23 -4.00
N TYR A 60 6.12 -22.64 -4.23
CA TYR A 60 6.60 -21.52 -3.44
C TYR A 60 5.70 -20.29 -3.61
N SER A 61 5.33 -19.97 -4.86
CA SER A 61 4.43 -18.84 -5.14
C SER A 61 3.09 -18.99 -4.43
N LEU A 62 2.49 -20.19 -4.47
CA LEU A 62 1.21 -20.48 -3.82
C LEU A 62 1.32 -20.39 -2.29
N GLN A 63 2.34 -21.03 -1.71
CA GLN A 63 2.55 -21.01 -0.26
C GLN A 63 2.77 -19.57 0.25
N ASN A 64 3.55 -18.77 -0.48
CA ASN A 64 3.79 -17.38 -0.13
C ASN A 64 2.49 -16.55 -0.20
N ALA A 65 1.67 -16.74 -1.24
CA ALA A 65 0.38 -16.07 -1.35
C ALA A 65 -0.55 -16.40 -0.18
N MET A 66 -0.69 -17.70 0.15
CA MET A 66 -1.52 -18.14 1.27
C MET A 66 -1.07 -17.54 2.60
N MET A 67 0.23 -17.61 2.89
CA MET A 67 0.81 -17.05 4.12
C MET A 67 0.52 -15.55 4.26
N ILE A 68 0.71 -14.78 3.18
CA ILE A 68 0.48 -13.33 3.20
C ILE A 68 -1.02 -13.04 3.41
N ARG A 69 -1.92 -13.73 2.70
CA ARG A 69 -3.37 -13.54 2.83
C ARG A 69 -3.85 -13.84 4.27
N GLU A 70 -3.47 -14.99 4.82
CA GLU A 70 -3.79 -15.36 6.22
C GLU A 70 -3.26 -14.33 7.22
N THR A 71 -2.05 -13.80 6.99
CA THR A 71 -1.47 -12.75 7.82
C THR A 71 -2.28 -11.46 7.79
N ILE A 72 -2.75 -11.04 6.61
CA ILE A 72 -3.57 -9.83 6.46
C ILE A 72 -4.93 -9.97 7.15
N GLU A 73 -5.56 -11.14 7.01
CA GLU A 73 -6.82 -11.45 7.69
C GLU A 73 -6.64 -11.43 9.22
N GLY A 74 -5.58 -12.09 9.72
CA GLY A 74 -5.23 -12.09 11.14
C GLY A 74 -4.97 -10.69 11.69
N LEU A 75 -4.13 -9.89 11.01
CA LEU A 75 -3.83 -8.51 11.42
C LEU A 75 -5.07 -7.61 11.36
N SER A 76 -5.97 -7.81 10.41
CA SER A 76 -7.24 -7.07 10.36
C SER A 76 -8.06 -7.31 11.62
N GLN A 77 -8.11 -8.56 12.10
CA GLN A 77 -8.84 -8.90 13.32
C GLN A 77 -8.12 -8.43 14.60
N GLU A 78 -6.79 -8.59 14.66
CA GLU A 78 -5.99 -8.27 15.85
C GLU A 78 -5.83 -6.77 16.07
N VAL A 79 -5.66 -6.02 14.97
CA VAL A 79 -5.22 -4.62 15.00
C VAL A 79 -6.34 -3.65 14.66
N LEU A 80 -7.21 -4.00 13.71
CA LEU A 80 -8.35 -3.15 13.33
C LEU A 80 -9.65 -3.59 14.01
N HIS A 81 -9.65 -4.75 14.68
CA HIS A 81 -10.85 -5.37 15.27
C HIS A 81 -11.96 -5.64 14.26
N GLU A 82 -11.59 -5.85 13.00
CA GLU A 82 -12.51 -6.12 11.90
C GLU A 82 -12.31 -7.54 11.37
N THR A 83 -13.40 -8.28 11.21
CA THR A 83 -13.37 -9.54 10.46
C THR A 83 -13.27 -9.22 8.98
N TYR A 84 -12.22 -9.71 8.35
CA TYR A 84 -11.95 -9.55 6.93
C TYR A 84 -11.64 -10.91 6.31
N THR A 85 -12.10 -11.11 5.07
CA THR A 85 -11.75 -12.26 4.24
C THR A 85 -11.15 -11.73 2.96
N PHE A 86 -9.95 -12.16 2.66
CA PHE A 86 -9.20 -11.75 1.49
C PHE A 86 -9.94 -12.19 0.22
N SER A 87 -10.12 -11.26 -0.71
CA SER A 87 -10.83 -11.52 -1.97
C SER A 87 -10.06 -10.96 -3.16
N GLU A 88 -10.01 -11.75 -4.24
CA GLU A 88 -9.46 -11.30 -5.52
C GLU A 88 -10.42 -10.35 -6.27
N GLU A 89 -11.66 -10.25 -5.80
CA GLU A 89 -12.66 -9.30 -6.29
C GLU A 89 -12.55 -7.93 -5.61
N ASP A 90 -11.70 -7.78 -4.58
CA ASP A 90 -11.48 -6.52 -3.89
C ASP A 90 -10.85 -5.48 -4.84
N GLU A 91 -11.33 -4.24 -4.81
CA GLU A 91 -10.79 -3.16 -5.63
C GLU A 91 -9.28 -2.97 -5.38
N MET A 92 -8.85 -3.08 -4.14
CA MET A 92 -7.44 -2.95 -3.77
C MET A 92 -6.59 -4.10 -4.31
N TYR A 93 -7.16 -5.30 -4.39
CA TYR A 93 -6.50 -6.44 -5.01
C TYR A 93 -6.27 -6.17 -6.50
N LEU A 94 -7.31 -5.75 -7.22
CA LEU A 94 -7.24 -5.45 -8.66
C LEU A 94 -6.23 -4.32 -8.96
N GLN A 95 -6.20 -3.28 -8.12
CA GLN A 95 -5.19 -2.22 -8.21
C GLN A 95 -3.78 -2.77 -7.99
N GLY A 96 -3.60 -3.68 -7.03
CA GLY A 96 -2.34 -4.34 -6.76
C GLY A 96 -1.86 -5.22 -7.91
N VAL A 97 -2.76 -5.98 -8.57
CA VAL A 97 -2.43 -6.72 -9.79
C VAL A 97 -1.90 -5.78 -10.87
N SER A 98 -2.59 -4.66 -11.12
CA SER A 98 -2.15 -3.66 -12.10
C SER A 98 -0.79 -3.05 -11.75
N LEU A 99 -0.52 -2.81 -10.47
CA LEU A 99 0.79 -2.36 -10.00
C LEU A 99 1.88 -3.41 -10.26
N GLY A 100 1.60 -4.68 -9.96
CA GLY A 100 2.51 -5.79 -10.24
C GLY A 100 2.89 -5.88 -11.73
N GLU A 101 1.93 -5.70 -12.63
CA GLU A 101 2.19 -5.67 -14.07
C GLU A 101 3.11 -4.50 -14.48
N LYS A 102 2.92 -3.33 -13.90
CA LYS A 102 3.82 -2.18 -14.15
C LYS A 102 5.23 -2.45 -13.64
N LEU A 103 5.37 -3.06 -12.46
CA LEU A 103 6.68 -3.42 -11.90
C LEU A 103 7.41 -4.42 -12.81
N ILE A 104 6.70 -5.41 -13.34
CA ILE A 104 7.25 -6.36 -14.33
C ILE A 104 7.75 -5.62 -15.57
N GLN A 105 6.91 -4.76 -16.17
CA GLN A 105 7.28 -4.00 -17.36
C GLN A 105 8.50 -3.12 -17.12
N GLU A 106 8.58 -2.44 -15.98
CA GLU A 106 9.75 -1.63 -15.62
C GLU A 106 11.00 -2.48 -15.43
N ALA A 107 10.88 -3.65 -14.79
CA ALA A 107 11.99 -4.56 -14.58
C ALA A 107 12.51 -5.12 -15.91
N GLU A 108 11.64 -5.43 -16.87
CA GLU A 108 12.02 -5.82 -18.22
C GLU A 108 12.78 -4.71 -18.94
N GLN A 109 12.23 -3.49 -18.95
CA GLN A 109 12.83 -2.33 -19.61
C GLN A 109 14.20 -1.96 -19.04
N LYS A 110 14.38 -2.10 -17.71
CA LYS A 110 15.62 -1.75 -17.01
C LYS A 110 16.61 -2.93 -16.93
N GLY A 111 16.24 -4.12 -17.41
CA GLY A 111 17.08 -5.32 -17.33
C GLY A 111 17.26 -5.83 -15.89
N HIS A 112 16.24 -5.67 -15.05
CA HIS A 112 16.23 -6.05 -13.63
C HIS A 112 15.38 -7.29 -13.31
N VAL A 113 14.95 -8.03 -14.34
CA VAL A 113 14.12 -9.23 -14.16
C VAL A 113 14.76 -10.26 -13.23
N LYS A 114 16.08 -10.45 -13.29
CA LYS A 114 16.78 -11.41 -12.41
C LYS A 114 16.71 -11.01 -10.93
N GLN A 115 16.78 -9.71 -10.65
CA GLN A 115 16.69 -9.17 -9.28
C GLN A 115 15.27 -9.23 -8.75
N MET A 116 14.28 -9.07 -9.62
CA MET A 116 12.86 -9.21 -9.28
C MET A 116 12.49 -10.68 -9.05
N CYS A 117 12.94 -11.57 -9.94
CA CYS A 117 12.63 -13.00 -9.94
C CYS A 117 13.75 -13.83 -9.31
N THR A 118 13.88 -13.71 -7.99
CA THR A 118 14.74 -14.59 -7.19
C THR A 118 13.88 -15.30 -6.15
N GLN A 119 13.76 -16.63 -6.25
CA GLN A 119 13.21 -17.42 -5.16
C GLN A 119 14.23 -17.46 -4.01
N PRO A 120 13.84 -17.07 -2.78
CA PRO A 120 14.69 -17.24 -1.61
C PRO A 120 15.03 -18.72 -1.40
N GLU A 121 16.26 -19.00 -0.97
CA GLU A 121 16.63 -20.35 -0.56
C GLU A 121 15.74 -20.78 0.62
N GLU A 122 15.14 -21.98 0.53
CA GLU A 122 14.47 -22.58 1.67
C GLU A 122 15.49 -22.75 2.80
N LYS A 123 15.40 -21.91 3.82
CA LYS A 123 16.04 -22.23 5.09
C LYS A 123 15.25 -23.36 5.70
N SER A 124 15.83 -24.55 5.75
CA SER A 124 15.35 -25.60 6.64
C SER A 124 15.31 -25.03 8.06
N LEU A 125 14.11 -24.88 8.61
CA LEU A 125 13.90 -24.59 10.03
C LEU A 125 14.33 -25.79 10.89
#